data_AF-A0A7D5E761-F1
#
_entry.id   AF-A0A7D5E761-F1
#
_cell.length_a   1.000
_cell.length_b   1.000
_cell.length_c   1.000
_cell.angle_alpha   90.00
_cell.angle_beta   90.00
_cell.angle_gamma   90.00
#
_symmetry.space_group_name_H-M   'P 1'
#
loop_
_entity.id
_entity.type
_entity.pdbx_description
1 polymer ?
#
loop_
_entity_poly.entity_id
_entity_poly.type
_entity_poly.pdbx_seq_one_letter_code
_entity_poly.pdbx_strand_id
1 'polypeptide(L)'
;MSMCLFINNDDAFLEPHNDIISTALVVIGFVVFAAIVSQTYLTFDDNSYALENYKQASMIAKDIAEYPGIQGSRTDLISADALDHICVPVKDHQMHEMFFQRFSSNLDFYVEVATNDGNYQWTIQQGSSGSSHRDIIAASVPVVIELGNSANCVPGTLTVRMWKNSWI
;
A
#
# COMPACT_ATOMS: atom_id res chain seq x y z
N MET A 1 82.00 33.09 -14.78
CA MET A 1 80.75 33.54 -15.44
C MET A 1 80.37 32.46 -16.44
N SER A 2 79.47 31.57 -16.06
CA SER A 2 78.80 30.63 -16.97
C SER A 2 77.45 30.31 -16.36
N MET A 3 76.40 30.56 -17.12
CA MET A 3 75.01 30.67 -16.67
C MET A 3 74.40 29.27 -16.58
N CYS A 4 73.97 28.84 -15.38
CA CYS A 4 73.19 27.61 -15.21
C CYS A 4 71.79 27.84 -15.79
N LEU A 5 71.57 27.42 -17.03
CA LEU A 5 70.26 27.33 -17.65
C LEU A 5 69.63 25.99 -17.24
N PHE A 6 68.84 26.03 -16.16
CA PHE A 6 67.76 25.08 -15.94
C PHE A 6 66.71 25.34 -17.02
N ILE A 7 66.83 24.68 -18.16
CA ILE A 7 65.67 24.48 -19.05
C ILE A 7 65.00 23.20 -18.57
N ASN A 8 63.93 23.45 -17.83
CA ASN A 8 62.82 22.57 -17.55
C ASN A 8 62.49 21.74 -18.80
N ASN A 9 62.82 20.45 -18.80
CA ASN A 9 62.35 19.53 -19.83
C ASN A 9 60.98 19.01 -19.39
N ASP A 10 59.91 19.69 -19.80
CA ASP A 10 58.51 19.28 -19.64
C ASP A 10 58.15 18.08 -20.54
N ASP A 11 59.03 17.08 -20.66
CA ASP A 11 58.62 15.76 -21.14
C ASP A 11 57.97 15.01 -19.97
N ALA A 12 56.84 15.53 -19.52
CA ALA A 12 55.79 14.67 -19.00
C ALA A 12 55.31 13.86 -20.21
N PHE A 13 55.94 12.71 -20.44
CA PHE A 13 55.38 11.62 -21.21
C PHE A 13 53.98 11.37 -20.67
N LEU A 14 52.98 12.03 -21.28
CA LEU A 14 51.59 11.64 -21.16
C LEU A 14 51.49 10.31 -21.88
N GLU A 15 51.76 9.23 -21.14
CA GLU A 15 51.57 7.87 -21.64
C GLU A 15 50.15 7.78 -22.21
N PRO A 16 49.98 7.45 -23.51
CA PRO A 16 48.66 7.31 -24.12
C PRO A 16 47.81 6.20 -23.47
N HIS A 17 48.39 5.43 -22.55
CA HIS A 17 47.74 4.42 -21.74
C HIS A 17 46.89 4.98 -20.58
N ASN A 18 47.18 6.19 -20.09
CA ASN A 18 46.42 6.77 -18.97
C ASN A 18 44.98 7.16 -19.39
N ASP A 19 44.78 7.61 -20.63
CA ASP A 19 43.45 7.92 -21.16
C ASP A 19 42.56 6.68 -21.27
N ILE A 20 43.12 5.53 -21.62
CA ILE A 20 42.37 4.26 -21.73
C ILE A 20 41.94 3.76 -20.35
N ILE A 21 42.84 3.84 -19.36
CA ILE A 21 42.53 3.43 -17.99
C ILE A 21 41.53 4.39 -17.35
N SER A 22 41.71 5.70 -17.57
CA SER A 22 40.80 6.74 -17.09
C SER A 22 39.39 6.58 -17.68
N THR A 23 39.26 6.40 -18.99
CA THR A 23 37.97 6.18 -19.64
C THR A 23 37.31 4.88 -19.20
N ALA A 24 38.07 3.78 -19.03
CA ALA A 24 37.53 2.53 -18.50
C ALA A 24 36.99 2.69 -17.06
N LEU A 25 37.71 3.42 -16.20
CA LEU A 25 37.30 3.67 -14.83
C LEU A 25 36.02 4.54 -14.78
N VAL A 26 35.91 5.54 -15.65
CA VAL A 26 34.70 6.36 -15.79
C VAL A 26 33.51 5.52 -16.23
N VAL A 27 33.66 4.62 -17.21
CA VAL A 27 32.58 3.74 -17.67
C VAL A 27 32.15 2.78 -16.56
N ILE A 28 33.09 2.17 -15.85
CA ILE A 28 32.78 1.30 -14.71
C ILE A 28 32.05 2.07 -13.61
N GLY A 29 32.53 3.27 -13.27
CA GLY A 29 31.89 4.15 -12.30
C GLY A 29 30.47 4.54 -12.70
N PHE A 30 30.26 4.86 -13.99
CA PHE A 30 28.94 5.17 -14.52
C PHE A 30 27.99 3.97 -14.47
N VAL A 31 28.47 2.76 -14.82
CA VAL A 31 27.66 1.54 -14.76
C VAL A 31 27.25 1.22 -13.33
N VAL A 32 28.18 1.32 -12.37
CA VAL A 32 27.89 1.10 -10.94
C VAL A 32 26.91 2.16 -10.42
N PHE A 33 27.12 3.43 -10.78
CA PHE A 33 26.21 4.51 -10.42
C PHE A 33 24.81 4.30 -11.00
N ALA A 34 24.72 3.95 -12.29
CA ALA A 34 23.45 3.65 -12.95
C ALA A 34 22.74 2.45 -12.33
N ALA A 35 23.49 1.41 -11.91
CA ALA A 35 22.92 0.26 -11.22
C ALA A 35 22.35 0.64 -9.84
N ILE A 36 23.07 1.44 -9.05
CA ILE A 36 22.60 1.93 -7.74
C ILE A 36 21.38 2.85 -7.89
N VAL A 37 21.42 3.77 -8.85
CA VAL A 37 20.29 4.67 -9.15
C VAL A 37 19.10 3.89 -9.68
N SER A 38 19.31 2.89 -10.53
CA SER A 38 18.23 2.04 -11.04
C SER A 38 17.58 1.23 -9.92
N GLN A 39 18.37 0.65 -9.01
CA GLN A 39 17.83 -0.11 -7.88
C GLN A 39 17.04 0.78 -6.91
N THR A 40 17.55 1.98 -6.63
CA THR A 40 16.84 2.94 -5.78
C THR A 40 15.57 3.46 -6.47
N TYR A 41 15.62 3.78 -7.75
CA TYR A 41 14.45 4.20 -8.52
C TYR A 41 13.35 3.13 -8.55
N LEU A 42 13.70 1.86 -8.81
CA LEU A 42 12.76 0.73 -8.77
C LEU A 42 12.13 0.57 -7.38
N THR A 43 12.95 0.69 -6.33
CA THR A 43 12.46 0.63 -4.94
C THR A 43 11.54 1.80 -4.58
N PHE A 44 11.79 2.99 -5.14
CA PHE A 44 10.93 4.16 -4.96
C PHE A 44 9.60 4.02 -5.70
N ASP A 45 9.62 3.44 -6.91
CA ASP A 45 8.41 3.19 -7.69
C ASP A 45 7.50 2.20 -6.97
N ASP A 46 8.04 1.05 -6.54
CA ASP A 46 7.32 0.04 -5.77
C ASP A 46 6.73 0.60 -4.47
N ASN A 47 7.48 1.43 -3.73
CA ASN A 47 6.99 2.09 -2.52
C ASN A 47 5.92 3.15 -2.81
N SER A 48 6.02 3.87 -3.93
CA SER A 48 5.03 4.88 -4.33
C SER A 48 3.72 4.21 -4.73
N TYR A 49 3.79 3.09 -5.45
CA TYR A 49 2.63 2.26 -5.75
C TYR A 49 2.01 1.68 -4.47
N ALA A 50 2.80 1.16 -3.53
CA ALA A 50 2.28 0.64 -2.27
C ALA A 50 1.59 1.75 -1.44
N LEU A 51 2.17 2.95 -1.40
CA LEU A 51 1.63 4.08 -0.63
C LEU A 51 0.34 4.63 -1.23
N GLU A 52 0.26 4.80 -2.55
CA GLU A 52 -0.96 5.27 -3.21
C GLU A 52 -2.09 4.26 -3.05
N ASN A 53 -1.80 2.97 -3.23
CA ASN A 53 -2.77 1.91 -3.01
C ASN A 53 -3.22 1.81 -1.54
N TYR A 54 -2.31 1.98 -0.58
CA TYR A 54 -2.67 2.04 0.84
C TYR A 54 -3.56 3.24 1.15
N LYS A 55 -3.27 4.41 0.56
CA LYS A 55 -4.09 5.61 0.71
C LYS A 55 -5.50 5.40 0.17
N GLN A 56 -5.64 4.75 -0.99
CA GLN A 56 -6.94 4.37 -1.55
C GLN A 56 -7.67 3.38 -0.63
N ALA A 57 -6.99 2.34 -0.15
CA ALA A 57 -7.56 1.37 0.79
C ALA A 57 -8.02 2.04 2.09
N SER A 58 -7.23 2.97 2.62
CA SER A 58 -7.55 3.73 3.83
C SER A 58 -8.71 4.69 3.62
N MET A 59 -8.84 5.29 2.43
CA MET A 59 -9.97 6.15 2.09
C MET A 59 -11.26 5.32 2.04
N ILE A 60 -11.23 4.14 1.42
CA ILE A 60 -12.35 3.20 1.39
C ILE A 60 -12.69 2.72 2.80
N ALA A 61 -11.70 2.34 3.61
CA ALA A 61 -11.91 1.92 4.99
C ALA A 61 -12.57 3.02 5.85
N LYS A 62 -12.16 4.27 5.66
CA LYS A 62 -12.76 5.41 6.35
C LYS A 62 -14.20 5.66 5.88
N ASP A 63 -14.44 5.65 4.57
CA ASP A 63 -15.77 5.86 4.00
C ASP A 63 -16.76 4.76 4.44
N ILE A 64 -16.27 3.52 4.55
CA ILE A 64 -17.05 2.40 5.13
C ILE A 64 -17.31 2.66 6.61
N ALA A 65 -16.32 3.07 7.41
CA ALA A 65 -16.53 3.36 8.83
C ALA A 65 -17.54 4.49 9.07
N GLU A 66 -17.63 5.46 8.15
CA GLU A 66 -18.61 6.57 8.19
C GLU A 66 -19.95 6.21 7.52
N TYR A 67 -20.14 4.96 7.08
CA TYR A 67 -21.33 4.55 6.34
C TYR A 67 -22.57 4.45 7.24
N PRO A 68 -23.66 5.20 6.95
CA PRO A 68 -24.86 5.22 7.78
C PRO A 68 -25.57 3.87 7.85
N GLY A 69 -25.35 2.96 6.89
CA GLY A 69 -25.97 1.63 6.91
C GLY A 69 -25.33 0.64 7.88
N ILE A 70 -24.13 0.93 8.43
CA ILE A 70 -23.52 0.13 9.51
C ILE A 70 -23.45 0.88 10.84
N GLN A 71 -23.89 2.15 10.88
CA GLN A 71 -23.90 2.94 12.10
C GLN A 71 -24.94 2.41 13.09
N GLY A 72 -24.59 2.45 14.36
CA GLY A 72 -25.46 2.05 15.47
C GLY A 72 -26.28 3.20 16.01
N SER A 73 -26.53 3.17 17.33
CA SER A 73 -27.33 4.18 18.01
C SER A 73 -26.75 5.59 17.88
N ARG A 74 -25.45 5.70 17.61
CA ARG A 74 -24.75 6.95 17.32
C ARG A 74 -23.88 6.81 16.06
N THR A 75 -23.67 7.92 15.36
CA THR A 75 -22.91 7.98 14.10
C THR A 75 -21.42 7.65 14.27
N ASP A 76 -20.90 7.66 15.49
CA ASP A 76 -19.53 7.28 15.84
C ASP A 76 -19.38 5.80 16.24
N LEU A 77 -20.49 5.04 16.27
CA LEU A 77 -20.53 3.64 16.66
C LEU A 77 -20.97 2.78 15.47
N ILE A 78 -20.35 1.62 15.31
CA ILE A 78 -20.73 0.61 14.32
C ILE A 78 -21.63 -0.42 15.00
N SER A 79 -22.82 -0.66 14.48
CA SER A 79 -23.74 -1.68 15.02
C SER A 79 -23.31 -3.08 14.61
N ALA A 80 -23.11 -3.95 15.61
CA ALA A 80 -22.89 -5.37 15.36
C ALA A 80 -24.07 -6.05 14.64
N ASP A 81 -25.30 -5.62 14.93
CA ASP A 81 -26.50 -6.15 14.28
C ASP A 81 -26.52 -5.79 12.78
N ALA A 82 -26.15 -4.55 12.44
CA ALA A 82 -26.03 -4.13 11.05
C ALA A 82 -24.91 -4.89 10.31
N LEU A 83 -23.77 -5.14 10.99
CA LEU A 83 -22.70 -5.97 10.45
C LEU A 83 -23.14 -7.42 10.23
N ASP A 84 -23.90 -8.01 11.15
CA ASP A 84 -24.46 -9.36 11.00
C ASP A 84 -25.43 -9.47 9.81
N HIS A 85 -26.15 -8.40 9.52
CA HIS A 85 -27.06 -8.32 8.36
C HIS A 85 -26.29 -8.26 7.04
N ILE A 86 -25.24 -7.44 6.95
CA ILE A 86 -24.45 -7.26 5.73
C ILE A 86 -23.45 -8.41 5.52
N CYS A 87 -22.93 -9.01 6.58
CA CYS A 87 -21.99 -10.14 6.51
C CYS A 87 -22.64 -11.42 5.95
N VAL A 88 -23.97 -11.56 6.06
CA VAL A 88 -24.70 -12.75 5.61
C VAL A 88 -25.45 -12.43 4.30
N PRO A 89 -24.87 -12.70 3.11
CA PRO A 89 -25.47 -12.38 1.82
C PRO A 89 -26.82 -13.08 1.56
N VAL A 90 -27.18 -14.07 2.37
CA VAL A 90 -28.45 -14.82 2.31
C VAL A 90 -29.60 -14.02 2.96
N LYS A 91 -29.32 -13.13 3.92
CA LYS A 91 -30.36 -12.35 4.60
C LYS A 91 -30.81 -11.14 3.78
N ASP A 92 -29.87 -10.45 3.11
CA ASP A 92 -30.17 -9.27 2.30
C ASP A 92 -29.17 -9.09 1.15
N HIS A 93 -29.46 -9.76 0.03
CA HIS A 93 -28.61 -9.72 -1.18
C HIS A 93 -28.52 -8.32 -1.79
N GLN A 94 -29.60 -7.53 -1.69
CA GLN A 94 -29.65 -6.18 -2.27
C GLN A 94 -28.79 -5.21 -1.47
N MET A 95 -28.87 -5.27 -0.14
CA MET A 95 -28.04 -4.43 0.73
C MET A 95 -26.56 -4.79 0.61
N HIS A 96 -26.23 -6.08 0.50
CA HIS A 96 -24.88 -6.55 0.24
C HIS A 96 -24.33 -6.03 -1.10
N GLU A 97 -25.09 -6.15 -2.19
CA GLU A 97 -24.65 -5.67 -3.51
C GLU A 97 -24.53 -4.14 -3.55
N MET A 98 -25.48 -3.41 -2.95
CA MET A 98 -25.43 -1.95 -2.86
C MET A 98 -24.23 -1.46 -2.03
N PHE A 99 -23.85 -2.17 -0.97
CA PHE A 99 -22.66 -1.87 -0.18
C PHE A 99 -21.41 -1.88 -1.06
N PHE A 100 -21.16 -2.97 -1.81
CA PHE A 100 -20.00 -3.03 -2.70
C PHE A 100 -20.06 -2.01 -3.83
N GLN A 101 -21.21 -1.85 -4.50
CA GLN A 101 -21.37 -0.85 -5.57
C GLN A 101 -21.12 0.59 -5.10
N ARG A 102 -21.40 0.92 -3.84
CA ARG A 102 -21.23 2.25 -3.26
C ARG A 102 -19.74 2.63 -3.10
N PHE A 103 -18.93 1.69 -2.60
CA PHE A 103 -17.54 1.95 -2.27
C PHE A 103 -16.59 1.65 -3.43
N SER A 104 -16.89 0.64 -4.25
CA SER A 104 -16.25 0.47 -5.54
C SER A 104 -16.95 -0.58 -6.40
N SER A 105 -17.45 -0.17 -7.57
CA SER A 105 -18.08 -1.09 -8.53
C SER A 105 -17.09 -1.96 -9.32
N ASN A 106 -15.78 -1.66 -9.26
CA ASN A 106 -14.76 -2.25 -10.13
C ASN A 106 -13.52 -2.77 -9.38
N LEU A 107 -13.47 -2.62 -8.06
CA LEU A 107 -12.38 -3.17 -7.26
C LEU A 107 -12.87 -4.45 -6.60
N ASP A 108 -12.08 -5.52 -6.73
CA ASP A 108 -12.24 -6.67 -5.88
C ASP A 108 -11.70 -6.25 -4.49
N PHE A 109 -12.57 -6.16 -3.49
CA PHE A 109 -12.17 -5.97 -2.10
C PHE A 109 -13.08 -6.75 -1.15
N TYR A 110 -12.59 -6.98 0.06
CA TYR A 110 -13.38 -7.50 1.16
C TYR A 110 -13.08 -6.71 2.43
N VAL A 111 -14.05 -6.70 3.33
CA VAL A 111 -14.00 -5.93 4.57
C VAL A 111 -14.04 -6.91 5.72
N GLU A 112 -13.03 -6.84 6.58
CA GLU A 112 -13.00 -7.55 7.85
C GLU A 112 -13.23 -6.53 8.96
N VAL A 113 -14.16 -6.81 9.87
CA VAL A 113 -14.34 -6.04 11.09
C VAL A 113 -14.10 -6.99 12.26
N ALA A 114 -13.17 -6.65 13.15
CA ALA A 114 -12.85 -7.46 14.31
C ALA A 114 -12.87 -6.62 15.57
N THR A 115 -13.38 -7.16 16.67
CA THR A 115 -13.24 -6.54 17.98
C THR A 115 -11.83 -6.79 18.52
N ASN A 116 -11.30 -5.85 19.31
CA ASN A 116 -9.92 -5.95 19.84
C ASN A 116 -9.77 -7.07 20.89
N ASP A 117 -10.88 -7.51 21.48
CA ASP A 117 -10.94 -8.68 22.36
C ASP A 117 -10.93 -10.01 21.60
N GLY A 118 -11.04 -9.99 20.26
CA GLY A 118 -11.04 -11.17 19.40
C GLY A 118 -12.30 -12.03 19.48
N ASN A 119 -13.32 -11.58 20.22
CA ASN A 119 -14.54 -12.37 20.43
C ASN A 119 -15.48 -12.32 19.22
N TYR A 120 -15.45 -11.23 18.45
CA TYR A 120 -16.33 -11.03 17.30
C TYR A 120 -15.52 -10.65 16.06
N GLN A 121 -15.83 -11.32 14.95
CA GLN A 121 -15.24 -11.06 13.65
C GLN A 121 -16.32 -11.19 12.58
N TRP A 122 -16.44 -10.16 11.76
CA TRP A 122 -17.32 -10.09 10.59
C TRP A 122 -16.46 -10.01 9.33
N THR A 123 -16.80 -10.81 8.33
CA THR A 123 -16.12 -10.81 7.03
C THR A 123 -17.13 -10.62 5.92
N ILE A 124 -17.11 -9.45 5.30
CA ILE A 124 -18.00 -9.07 4.21
C ILE A 124 -17.21 -9.23 2.90
N GLN A 125 -17.57 -10.21 2.06
CA GLN A 125 -16.89 -10.51 0.80
C GLN A 125 -17.86 -10.57 -0.38
N GLN A 126 -17.46 -10.02 -1.53
CA GLN A 126 -18.20 -10.16 -2.78
C GLN A 126 -17.75 -11.42 -3.53
N GLY A 127 -18.59 -12.47 -3.55
CA GLY A 127 -18.35 -13.69 -4.35
C GLY A 127 -17.43 -14.73 -3.71
N SER A 128 -17.11 -15.79 -4.46
CA SER A 128 -16.24 -16.89 -4.02
C SER A 128 -14.76 -16.51 -4.17
N SER A 129 -14.03 -16.60 -3.07
CA SER A 129 -12.63 -16.26 -2.86
C SER A 129 -11.72 -16.77 -3.99
N GLY A 130 -11.43 -15.91 -4.96
CA GLY A 130 -10.54 -16.18 -6.08
C GLY A 130 -9.07 -15.97 -5.69
N SER A 131 -8.37 -17.10 -5.52
CA SER A 131 -6.91 -17.30 -5.53
C SER A 131 -6.03 -16.55 -4.52
N SER A 132 -5.41 -17.34 -3.64
CA SER A 132 -4.42 -17.02 -2.61
C SER A 132 -3.04 -16.58 -3.12
N HIS A 133 -2.98 -15.87 -4.26
CA HIS A 133 -1.70 -15.54 -4.91
C HIS A 133 -1.61 -14.13 -5.50
N ARG A 134 -2.54 -13.22 -5.17
CA ARG A 134 -2.43 -11.80 -5.53
C ARG A 134 -1.87 -11.02 -4.36
N ASP A 135 -1.06 -10.00 -4.64
CA ASP A 135 -0.67 -9.01 -3.63
C ASP A 135 -1.93 -8.41 -3.01
N ILE A 136 -2.04 -8.48 -1.68
CA ILE A 136 -3.16 -7.93 -0.92
C ILE A 136 -2.70 -6.63 -0.28
N ILE A 137 -3.41 -5.54 -0.56
CA ILE A 137 -3.23 -4.28 0.14
C ILE A 137 -4.26 -4.23 1.26
N ALA A 138 -3.80 -4.06 2.49
CA ALA A 138 -4.65 -3.96 3.67
C ALA A 138 -4.53 -2.57 4.29
N ALA A 139 -5.66 -1.94 4.59
CA ALA A 139 -5.72 -0.74 5.41
C ALA A 139 -6.69 -0.95 6.57
N SER A 140 -6.25 -0.55 7.76
CA SER A 140 -6.99 -0.73 9.00
C SER A 140 -7.30 0.61 9.63
N VAL A 141 -8.55 0.77 10.07
CA VAL A 141 -9.05 1.96 10.76
C VAL A 141 -9.61 1.53 12.12
N PRO A 142 -9.24 2.20 13.22
CA PRO A 142 -9.83 1.93 14.53
C PRO A 142 -11.29 2.39 14.56
N VAL A 143 -12.16 1.54 15.07
CA VAL A 143 -13.61 1.78 15.15
C VAL A 143 -14.14 1.35 16.52
N VAL A 144 -15.34 1.78 16.89
CA VAL A 144 -16.02 1.32 18.10
C VAL A 144 -17.28 0.59 17.70
N ILE A 145 -17.46 -0.62 18.22
CA ILE A 145 -18.54 -1.54 17.84
C ILE A 145 -19.53 -1.65 19.00
N GLU A 146 -20.80 -1.40 18.71
CA GLU A 146 -21.92 -1.53 19.63
C GLU A 146 -22.49 -2.95 19.55
N LEU A 147 -22.31 -3.72 20.63
CA LEU A 147 -22.74 -5.11 20.74
C LEU A 147 -24.17 -5.18 21.30
N GLY A 148 -25.16 -5.14 20.40
CA GLY A 148 -26.58 -5.45 20.65
C GLY A 148 -27.37 -4.45 21.52
N ASN A 149 -26.74 -3.79 22.49
CA ASN A 149 -27.36 -2.77 23.34
C ASN A 149 -26.40 -1.58 23.53
N SER A 150 -26.96 -0.37 23.63
CA SER A 150 -26.22 0.91 23.64
C SER A 150 -25.28 1.15 24.82
N ALA A 151 -25.21 0.20 25.76
CA ALA A 151 -24.26 0.20 26.87
C ALA A 151 -22.97 -0.60 26.58
N ASN A 152 -22.97 -1.51 25.61
CA ASN A 152 -21.84 -2.40 25.33
C ASN A 152 -21.09 -1.94 24.08
N CYS A 153 -20.21 -0.96 24.26
CA CYS A 153 -19.32 -0.46 23.22
C CYS A 153 -17.91 -1.06 23.40
N VAL A 154 -17.43 -1.76 22.38
CA VAL A 154 -16.12 -2.41 22.39
C VAL A 154 -15.25 -1.82 21.28
N PRO A 155 -13.99 -1.43 21.55
CA PRO A 155 -13.09 -1.01 20.50
C PRO A 155 -12.79 -2.16 19.54
N GLY A 156 -12.78 -1.87 18.26
CA GLY A 156 -12.50 -2.80 17.18
C GLY A 156 -11.61 -2.18 16.12
N THR A 157 -11.29 -2.98 15.12
CA THR A 157 -10.54 -2.58 13.94
C THR A 157 -11.35 -2.99 12.71
N LEU A 158 -11.56 -2.03 11.82
CA LEU A 158 -12.10 -2.27 10.49
C LEU A 158 -10.93 -2.34 9.52
N THR A 159 -10.72 -3.50 8.92
CA THR A 159 -9.66 -3.75 7.95
C THR A 159 -10.29 -3.97 6.59
N VAL A 160 -9.99 -3.08 5.64
CA VAL A 160 -10.30 -3.30 4.23
C VAL A 160 -9.10 -3.96 3.59
N ARG A 161 -9.36 -5.06 2.88
CA ARG A 161 -8.36 -5.76 2.09
C ARG A 161 -8.78 -5.72 0.63
N MET A 162 -7.94 -5.10 -0.18
CA MET A 162 -8.15 -5.02 -1.62
C MET A 162 -7.17 -5.95 -2.31
N TRP A 163 -7.66 -6.67 -3.32
CA TRP A 163 -6.74 -7.38 -4.19
C TRP A 163 -6.11 -6.38 -5.15
N LYS A 164 -4.78 -6.46 -5.31
CA LYS A 164 -4.12 -5.76 -6.41
C LYS A 164 -4.65 -6.38 -7.69
N ASN A 165 -5.55 -5.66 -8.36
CA ASN A 165 -5.89 -6.02 -9.73
C ASN A 165 -4.59 -5.90 -10.53
N SER A 166 -4.22 -6.97 -11.21
CA SER A 166 -3.09 -6.97 -12.13
C SER A 166 -3.46 -6.16 -13.37
N TRP A 167 -3.63 -4.84 -13.22
CA TRP A 167 -3.70 -3.93 -14.35
C TRP A 167 -2.26 -3.58 -14.74
N ILE A 168 -1.76 -4.37 -15.69
CA ILE A 168 -0.78 -3.92 -16.68
C ILE A 168 -1.61 -3.43 -17.88
#